data_AF-A0A821XRY4-F1
#
_entry.id   AF-A0A821XRY4-F1
#
_cell.length_a   1.000
_cell.length_b   1.000
_cell.length_c   1.000
_cell.angle_alpha   90.00
_cell.angle_beta   90.00
_cell.angle_gamma   90.00
#
_symmetry.space_group_name_H-M   'P 1'
#
loop_
_entity.id
_entity.type
_entity.pdbx_description
1 polymer ?
#
loop_
_entity_poly.entity_id
_entity_poly.type
_entity_poly.pdbx_seq_one_letter_code
_entity_poly.pdbx_strand_id
1 'polypeptide(L)'
;AYRGITVPNFPNLFILLGPNSRISHSSVIIMLEAQLKYIVEILLYIDKNNIRSFSIKQNVHDAYNQWIQSKLNKTVWHLGGCHSWHQNAKGIVTTIWPDFTWIYHLLMKNFDY
;
A
#
# COMPACT_ATOMS: atom_id res chain seq x y z
N ALA A 1 -5.51 -1.60 3.15
CA ALA A 1 -5.36 -0.45 2.24
C ALA A 1 -4.73 -0.92 0.94
N TYR A 2 -5.25 -0.50 -0.21
CA TYR A 2 -4.69 -0.78 -1.52
C TYR A 2 -3.50 0.15 -1.76
N ARG A 3 -2.35 -0.43 -2.11
CA ARG A 3 -1.07 0.29 -2.26
C ARG A 3 -0.66 1.13 -1.04
N GLY A 4 -1.20 0.83 0.15
CA GLY A 4 -1.02 1.63 1.37
C GLY A 4 -1.66 3.01 1.34
N ILE A 5 -2.48 3.32 0.31
CA ILE A 5 -3.04 4.65 0.06
C ILE A 5 -4.56 4.69 0.25
N THR A 6 -5.30 3.80 -0.42
CA THR A 6 -6.78 3.89 -0.47
C THR A 6 -7.44 2.74 0.28
N VAL A 7 -8.66 2.97 0.76
CA VAL A 7 -9.47 1.96 1.48
C VAL A 7 -10.86 1.90 0.83
N PRO A 8 -11.39 0.70 0.53
CA PRO A 8 -12.77 0.56 0.04
C PRO A 8 -13.77 1.22 0.97
N ASN A 9 -14.85 1.78 0.42
CA ASN A 9 -15.94 2.44 1.16
C ASN A 9 -15.56 3.74 1.90
N PHE A 10 -14.31 4.21 1.76
CA PHE A 10 -13.87 5.54 2.19
C PHE A 10 -13.52 6.38 0.96
N PRO A 11 -14.51 6.96 0.27
CA PRO A 11 -14.27 7.72 -0.94
C PRO A 11 -13.45 8.99 -0.66
N ASN A 12 -12.59 9.36 -1.61
CA ASN A 12 -11.75 10.56 -1.55
C ASN A 12 -10.79 10.61 -0.33
N LEU A 13 -10.55 9.48 0.33
CA LEU A 13 -9.57 9.34 1.41
C LEU A 13 -8.27 8.75 0.86
N PHE A 14 -7.17 9.46 1.09
CA PHE A 14 -5.82 9.01 0.76
C PHE A 14 -4.96 9.02 2.02
N ILE A 15 -4.24 7.92 2.27
CA ILE A 15 -3.38 7.73 3.44
C ILE A 15 -1.93 7.71 2.96
N LEU A 16 -1.03 8.40 3.66
CA LEU A 16 0.41 8.27 3.48
C LEU A 16 0.97 7.30 4.51
N LEU A 17 1.91 6.46 4.10
CA LEU A 17 2.53 5.43 4.94
C LEU A 17 1.50 4.54 5.66
N GLY A 18 0.40 4.24 4.98
CA GLY A 18 -0.63 3.34 5.46
C GLY A 18 -0.14 1.89 5.59
N PRO A 19 -1.03 0.98 6.00
CA PRO A 19 -0.71 -0.44 6.14
C PRO A 19 -0.01 -1.03 4.92
N ASN A 20 0.92 -1.95 5.14
CA ASN A 20 1.71 -2.64 4.12
C ASN A 20 2.63 -1.76 3.25
N SER A 21 2.94 -0.52 3.66
CA SER A 21 3.76 0.41 2.84
C SER A 21 5.01 0.97 3.53
N ARG A 22 5.24 0.68 4.82
CA ARG A 22 6.47 1.12 5.50
C ARG A 22 7.64 0.22 5.16
N ILE A 23 8.85 0.77 5.26
CA ILE A 23 10.09 0.06 4.97
C ILE A 23 11.05 0.20 6.15
N SER A 24 11.83 -0.85 6.41
CA SER A 24 12.76 -0.92 7.54
C SER A 24 14.23 -1.01 7.13
N HIS A 25 14.50 -1.20 5.83
CA HIS A 25 15.83 -1.44 5.28
C HIS A 25 16.30 -0.32 4.33
N SER A 26 15.53 0.76 4.20
CA SER A 26 15.80 1.90 3.30
C SER A 26 15.07 3.16 3.78
N SER A 27 15.30 4.29 3.11
CA SER A 27 14.62 5.55 3.44
C SER A 27 13.12 5.48 3.15
N VAL A 28 12.31 5.82 4.15
CA VAL A 28 10.86 5.95 4.02
C VAL A 28 10.44 7.09 3.08
N ILE A 29 11.32 8.08 2.86
CA ILE A 29 11.07 9.21 1.96
C ILE A 29 10.84 8.71 0.52
N ILE A 30 11.56 7.66 0.10
CA ILE A 30 11.39 7.05 -1.23
C ILE A 30 9.96 6.49 -1.39
N MET A 31 9.40 5.90 -0.32
CA MET A 31 8.03 5.39 -0.33
C MET A 31 7.02 6.54 -0.38
N LEU A 32 7.26 7.62 0.37
CA LEU A 32 6.42 8.81 0.40
C LEU A 32 6.36 9.51 -0.96
N GLU A 33 7.50 9.76 -1.60
CA GLU A 33 7.56 10.41 -2.91
C GLU A 33 6.81 9.60 -3.97
N ALA A 34 6.94 8.27 -3.95
CA ALA A 34 6.18 7.39 -4.83
C ALA A 34 4.66 7.45 -4.57
N GLN A 35 4.24 7.47 -3.29
CA GLN A 35 2.82 7.61 -2.94
C GLN A 35 2.27 8.97 -3.35
N LEU A 36 3.01 10.05 -3.08
CA LEU A 36 2.59 11.41 -3.41
C LEU A 36 2.41 11.59 -4.91
N LYS A 37 3.37 11.12 -5.72
CA LYS A 37 3.25 11.16 -7.18
C LYS A 37 1.98 10.45 -7.66
N TYR A 38 1.74 9.24 -7.17
CA TYR A 38 0.56 8.46 -7.51
C TYR A 38 -0.75 9.14 -7.08
N ILE A 39 -0.80 9.72 -5.88
CA ILE A 39 -1.98 10.47 -5.40
C ILE A 39 -2.23 11.71 -6.26
N VAL A 40 -1.19 12.45 -6.64
CA VAL A 40 -1.34 13.62 -7.52
C VAL A 40 -1.91 13.20 -8.87
N GLU A 41 -1.46 12.09 -9.46
CA GLU A 41 -2.02 11.55 -10.70
C GLU A 41 -3.50 11.18 -10.56
N ILE A 42 -3.90 10.58 -9.42
CA ILE A 42 -5.32 10.33 -9.10
C ILE A 42 -6.12 11.64 -9.06
N LEU A 43 -5.64 12.64 -8.33
CA LEU A 43 -6.34 13.91 -8.16
C LEU A 43 -6.49 14.66 -9.49
N LEU A 44 -5.44 14.67 -10.32
CA LEU A 44 -5.49 15.26 -11.66
C LEU A 44 -6.50 14.55 -12.57
N TYR A 45 -6.61 13.22 -12.47
CA TYR A 45 -7.62 12.49 -13.23
C TYR A 45 -9.04 12.78 -12.74
N ILE A 46 -9.24 12.84 -11.42
CA ILE A 46 -10.53 13.18 -10.81
C ILE A 46 -11.01 14.54 -11.30
N ASP A 47 -10.13 15.54 -11.24
CA ASP A 47 -10.38 16.91 -11.69
C ASP A 47 -10.69 16.95 -13.20
N LYS A 48 -9.82 16.37 -14.03
CA LYS A 48 -9.97 16.35 -15.50
C LYS A 48 -11.29 15.71 -15.96
N ASN A 49 -11.79 14.70 -15.24
CA ASN A 49 -12.99 13.97 -15.62
C ASN A 49 -14.24 14.39 -14.82
N ASN A 50 -14.17 15.43 -14.00
CA ASN A 50 -15.27 15.88 -13.13
C ASN A 50 -15.85 14.76 -12.25
N ILE A 51 -14.98 13.90 -11.71
CA ILE A 51 -15.41 12.77 -10.87
C ILE A 51 -15.71 13.27 -9.46
N ARG A 52 -16.93 13.04 -8.98
CA ARG A 52 -17.33 13.46 -7.63
C ARG A 52 -16.77 12.58 -6.51
N SER A 53 -16.56 11.30 -6.80
CA SER A 53 -16.17 10.30 -5.81
C SER A 53 -15.26 9.24 -6.42
N PHE A 54 -14.10 9.06 -5.81
CA PHE A 54 -13.15 8.02 -6.16
C PHE A 54 -12.95 7.08 -4.97
N SER A 55 -13.13 5.78 -5.20
CA SER A 55 -12.86 4.74 -4.22
C SER A 55 -12.39 3.48 -4.93
N ILE A 56 -11.50 2.72 -4.28
CA ILE A 56 -11.03 1.44 -4.80
C ILE A 56 -12.11 0.37 -4.62
N LYS A 57 -12.27 -0.51 -5.62
CA LYS A 57 -13.19 -1.64 -5.52
C LYS A 57 -12.71 -2.64 -4.46
N GLN A 58 -13.65 -3.20 -3.70
CA GLN A 58 -13.37 -4.16 -2.62
C GLN A 58 -12.57 -5.38 -3.12
N ASN A 59 -12.98 -5.97 -4.25
CA ASN A 59 -12.29 -7.14 -4.82
C ASN A 59 -10.83 -6.85 -5.23
N VAL A 60 -10.55 -5.65 -5.75
CA VAL A 60 -9.18 -5.23 -6.12
C VAL A 60 -8.32 -5.04 -4.87
N HIS A 61 -8.88 -4.40 -3.84
CA HIS A 61 -8.23 -4.29 -2.53
C HIS A 61 -7.90 -5.66 -1.93
N ASP A 62 -8.84 -6.60 -1.97
CA ASP A 62 -8.69 -7.92 -1.35
C ASP A 62 -7.67 -8.78 -2.09
N ALA A 63 -7.70 -8.77 -3.43
CA ALA A 63 -6.70 -9.43 -4.25
C ALA A 63 -5.28 -8.89 -3.97
N TYR A 64 -5.14 -7.56 -3.86
CA TYR A 64 -3.88 -6.94 -3.49
C TYR A 64 -3.41 -7.35 -2.08
N ASN A 65 -4.33 -7.36 -1.12
CA ASN A 65 -3.99 -7.75 0.25
C ASN A 65 -3.56 -9.23 0.34
N GLN A 66 -4.27 -10.13 -0.35
CA GLN A 66 -3.88 -11.54 -0.45
C GLN A 66 -2.49 -11.70 -1.07
N TRP A 67 -2.22 -10.98 -2.16
CA TRP A 67 -0.91 -10.99 -2.81
C TRP A 67 0.20 -10.52 -1.86
N ILE A 68 0.02 -9.39 -1.17
CA ILE A 68 0.99 -8.90 -0.19
C ILE A 68 1.23 -9.90 0.92
N GLN A 69 0.16 -10.45 1.52
CA GLN A 69 0.30 -11.39 2.64
C GLN A 69 1.03 -12.66 2.22
N SER A 70 0.79 -13.16 0.98
CA SER A 70 1.54 -14.30 0.46
C SER A 70 3.04 -14.04 0.31
N LYS A 71 3.44 -12.79 0.05
CA LYS A 71 4.85 -12.36 0.06
C LYS A 71 5.38 -12.24 1.49
N LEU A 72 4.67 -11.54 2.38
CA LEU A 72 5.08 -11.31 3.77
C LEU A 72 5.29 -12.63 4.54
N ASN A 73 4.47 -13.65 4.29
CA ASN A 73 4.60 -14.97 4.91
C ASN A 73 5.94 -15.67 4.63
N LYS A 74 6.67 -15.24 3.59
CA LYS A 74 7.99 -15.79 3.22
C LYS A 74 9.16 -14.96 3.76
N THR A 75 8.87 -13.87 4.47
CA THR A 75 9.89 -12.94 4.96
C THR A 75 10.24 -13.19 6.43
N VAL A 76 11.37 -12.64 6.86
CA VAL A 76 11.80 -12.65 8.28
C VAL A 76 10.78 -11.98 9.21
N TRP A 77 9.94 -11.09 8.69
CA TRP A 77 8.87 -10.43 9.47
C TRP A 77 7.77 -11.38 9.92
N HIS A 78 7.64 -12.54 9.26
CA HIS A 78 6.73 -13.62 9.65
C HIS A 78 7.49 -14.84 10.19
N LEU A 79 8.55 -15.28 9.49
CA LEU A 79 9.29 -16.51 9.83
C LEU A 79 10.32 -16.35 10.96
N GLY A 80 10.61 -15.11 11.40
CA GLY A 80 11.68 -14.81 12.36
C GLY A 80 11.42 -15.23 13.82
N GLY A 81 10.32 -15.94 14.10
CA GLY A 81 10.05 -16.55 15.42
C GLY A 81 9.70 -15.60 16.57
N CYS A 82 9.81 -14.28 16.39
CA CYS A 82 9.44 -13.26 17.38
C CYS A 82 8.13 -12.56 17.01
N HIS A 83 7.25 -12.38 18.01
CA HIS A 83 6.16 -11.42 17.93
C HIS A 83 6.73 -10.00 17.83
N SER A 84 6.85 -9.51 16.60
CA SER A 84 7.38 -8.18 16.32
C SER A 84 6.26 -7.14 16.37
N TRP A 85 6.64 -5.86 16.55
CA TRP A 85 5.74 -4.71 16.47
C TRP A 85 4.92 -4.64 15.17
N HIS A 86 5.38 -5.35 14.13
CA HIS A 86 4.74 -5.38 12.81
C HIS A 86 3.60 -6.39 12.70
N GLN A 87 3.50 -7.31 13.66
CA GLN A 87 2.47 -8.34 13.72
C GLN A 87 1.33 -7.91 14.63
N ASN A 88 0.10 -8.23 14.23
CA ASN A 88 -1.04 -8.15 15.14
C ASN A 88 -1.12 -9.40 16.05
N ALA A 89 -2.10 -9.45 16.95
CA ALA A 89 -2.33 -10.59 17.84
C ALA A 89 -2.57 -11.94 17.12
N LYS A 90 -2.86 -11.93 15.82
CA LYS A 90 -3.03 -13.11 14.97
C LYS A 90 -1.76 -13.46 14.17
N GLY A 91 -0.62 -12.79 14.42
CA GLY A 91 0.64 -13.00 13.71
C GLY A 91 0.68 -12.42 12.29
N ILE A 92 -0.33 -11.64 11.89
CA ILE A 92 -0.43 -11.05 10.55
C ILE A 92 0.42 -9.78 10.52
N VAL A 93 1.33 -9.69 9.56
CA VAL A 93 2.15 -8.49 9.34
C VAL A 93 1.32 -7.44 8.62
N THR A 94 1.11 -6.28 9.23
CA THR A 94 0.19 -5.24 8.71
C THR A 94 0.89 -3.95 8.32
N THR A 95 2.13 -3.74 8.76
CA THR A 95 2.77 -2.41 8.65
C THR A 95 3.80 -2.33 7.53
N ILE A 96 4.46 -3.44 7.19
CA ILE A 96 5.67 -3.45 6.34
C ILE A 96 5.36 -3.84 4.90
N TRP A 97 6.09 -3.22 3.98
CA TRP A 97 6.22 -3.64 2.59
C TRP A 97 7.23 -4.80 2.47
N PRO A 98 6.87 -5.94 1.85
CA PRO A 98 7.69 -7.16 1.84
C PRO A 98 8.91 -7.14 0.92
N ASP A 99 9.06 -6.13 0.06
CA ASP A 99 9.95 -6.18 -1.10
C ASP A 99 10.88 -4.96 -1.16
N PHE A 100 11.71 -4.87 -2.20
CA PHE A 100 12.57 -3.72 -2.42
C PHE A 100 11.79 -2.43 -2.75
N THR A 101 12.36 -1.27 -2.43
CA THR A 101 11.81 0.06 -2.71
C THR A 101 11.51 0.29 -4.20
N TRP A 102 12.36 -0.19 -5.11
CA TRP A 102 12.18 0.01 -6.55
C TRP A 102 10.96 -0.75 -7.09
N ILE A 103 10.62 -1.92 -6.53
CA ILE A 103 9.39 -2.65 -6.90
C ILE A 103 8.17 -1.86 -6.47
N TYR A 104 8.21 -1.24 -5.29
CA TYR A 104 7.15 -0.34 -4.85
C TYR A 104 7.01 0.88 -5.75
N HIS A 105 8.13 1.48 -6.17
CA HIS A 105 8.13 2.59 -7.11
C HIS A 105 7.51 2.19 -8.46
N LEU A 106 7.83 1.00 -8.99
CA LEU A 106 7.20 0.47 -10.20
C LEU A 106 5.72 0.23 -10.02
N LEU A 107 5.31 -0.33 -8.87
CA LEU A 107 3.90 -0.50 -8.52
C LEU A 107 3.15 0.84 -8.52
N MET A 108 3.79 1.92 -8.08
CA MET A 108 3.21 3.27 -8.05
C MET A 108 3.32 4.03 -9.37
N LYS A 109 4.11 3.54 -10.34
CA LYS A 109 4.39 4.26 -11.59
C LYS A 109 3.18 4.34 -12.51
N ASN A 110 2.38 3.28 -12.55
CA ASN A 110 1.24 3.20 -13.43
C ASN A 110 -0.04 3.36 -12.63
N PHE A 111 -0.78 4.40 -13.00
CA PHE A 111 -2.14 4.54 -12.56
C PHE A 111 -3.06 3.73 -13.48
N ASP A 112 -3.36 2.50 -13.04
CA ASP A 112 -4.20 1.56 -13.75
C ASP A 112 -5.67 1.79 -13.35
N TYR A 113 -6.48 2.28 -14.29
CA TYR A 113 -7.95 2.38 -14.17
C TYR A 113 -8.65 1.23 -14.88
#